data_AF-A0A959RJ80-F1
#
_entry.id   AF-A0A959RJ80-F1
#
_cell.length_a   1.000
_cell.length_b   1.000
_cell.length_c   1.000
_cell.angle_alpha   90.00
_cell.angle_beta   90.00
_cell.angle_gamma   90.00
#
_symmetry.space_group_name_H-M   'P 1'
#
loop_
_entity.id
_entity.type
_entity.pdbx_description
1 polymer ?
#
loop_
_entity_poly.entity_id
_entity_poly.type
_entity_poly.pdbx_seq_one_letter_code
_entity_poly.pdbx_strand_id
1 'polypeptide(L)'
;MNPDILIHPLTGLYYYFIAALDIHGNYSPVAVTEAPSTSLDLTMFIEGFYDAGSNMQVSDSVSVELRNSISPYAIAGQTKGVVTSEGMVRLYFGNIASGNYYITVSHRNSISTWSANSILIISGGLNSYDLSTANTQAYGNNLTRVDLSPVRFAIYSGDENQNGIVDLSDVVNVSNAAGSFTTGYVPTDMNGDGVVDLSDMVITSNNASAFISKIVP
;
A
#
# COMPACT_ATOMS: atom_id res chain seq x y z
N MET A 1 -11.87 32.86 0.02
CA MET A 1 -11.38 31.65 0.71
C MET A 1 -12.10 30.44 0.15
N ASN A 2 -11.41 29.65 -0.66
CA ASN A 2 -11.29 28.20 -0.51
C ASN A 2 -9.99 27.83 -1.24
N PRO A 3 -8.86 27.62 -0.53
CA PRO A 3 -7.60 27.24 -1.16
C PRO A 3 -7.58 25.76 -1.59
N ASP A 4 -8.63 24.98 -1.31
CA ASP A 4 -8.62 23.52 -1.47
C ASP A 4 -9.23 23.08 -2.80
N ILE A 5 -8.55 23.40 -3.91
CA ILE A 5 -8.53 22.47 -5.06
C ILE A 5 -7.24 21.67 -4.94
N LEU A 6 -7.14 20.91 -3.85
CA LEU A 6 -6.20 19.80 -3.75
C LEU A 6 -6.79 18.65 -4.57
N ILE A 7 -6.55 18.68 -5.88
CA ILE A 7 -6.63 17.46 -6.68
C ILE A 7 -5.46 16.63 -6.17
N HIS A 8 -5.67 15.75 -5.20
CA HIS A 8 -4.62 14.84 -4.75
C HIS A 8 -4.32 13.90 -5.91
N PRO A 9 -3.16 14.03 -6.60
CA PRO A 9 -2.82 13.05 -7.61
C PRO A 9 -2.60 11.71 -6.89
N LEU A 10 -2.80 10.60 -7.60
CA LEU A 10 -2.55 9.24 -7.10
C LEU A 10 -1.12 9.02 -6.58
N THR A 11 -0.23 9.99 -6.79
CA THR A 11 1.18 10.01 -6.39
C THR A 11 1.47 10.82 -5.12
N GLY A 12 0.49 11.54 -4.55
CA GLY A 12 0.71 12.35 -3.33
C GLY A 12 1.57 13.60 -3.50
N LEU A 13 1.85 14.02 -4.74
CA LEU A 13 2.55 15.27 -5.03
C LEU A 13 1.66 16.47 -4.70
N TYR A 14 2.21 17.40 -3.90
CA TYR A 14 1.58 18.69 -3.60
C TYR A 14 2.20 19.77 -4.47
N TYR A 15 1.38 20.71 -4.94
CA TYR A 15 1.83 21.83 -5.74
C TYR A 15 1.48 23.15 -5.05
N TYR A 16 2.40 24.10 -5.07
CA TYR A 16 2.08 25.51 -4.83
C TYR A 16 1.66 26.16 -6.14
N PHE A 17 0.52 26.85 -6.12
CA PHE A 17 0.04 27.67 -7.22
C PHE A 17 0.29 29.15 -6.92
N ILE A 18 1.01 29.83 -7.79
CA ILE A 18 1.01 31.30 -7.84
C ILE A 18 -0.08 31.70 -8.83
N ALA A 19 -1.06 32.48 -8.39
CA ALA A 19 -2.15 32.96 -9.25
C ALA A 19 -2.17 34.49 -9.34
N ALA A 20 -2.42 35.02 -10.55
CA ALA A 20 -2.77 36.42 -10.77
C ALA A 20 -4.26 36.61 -10.48
N LEU A 21 -4.57 37.69 -9.76
CA LEU A 21 -5.94 38.14 -9.51
C LEU A 21 -6.22 39.34 -10.41
N ASP A 22 -7.26 39.27 -11.23
CA ASP A 22 -7.71 40.43 -11.98
C ASP A 22 -8.60 41.37 -11.14
N ILE A 23 -8.88 42.56 -11.66
CA ILE A 23 -9.72 43.57 -11.00
C ILE A 23 -11.19 43.16 -10.85
N HIS A 24 -11.62 42.06 -11.49
CA HIS A 24 -12.95 41.49 -11.40
C HIS A 24 -13.02 40.29 -10.45
N GLY A 25 -11.91 39.94 -9.78
CA GLY A 25 -11.85 38.85 -8.81
C GLY A 25 -11.55 37.48 -9.43
N ASN A 26 -11.19 37.40 -10.71
CA ASN A 26 -10.84 36.14 -11.36
C ASN A 26 -9.38 35.76 -11.08
N TYR A 27 -9.15 34.48 -10.79
CA TYR A 27 -7.83 33.92 -10.58
C TYR A 27 -7.35 33.19 -11.83
N SER A 28 -6.11 33.47 -12.26
CA SER A 28 -5.42 32.70 -13.31
C SER A 28 -4.09 32.17 -12.77
N PRO A 29 -3.77 30.88 -12.90
CA PRO A 29 -2.45 30.36 -12.51
C PRO A 29 -1.35 31.02 -13.36
N VAL A 30 -0.28 31.44 -12.69
CA VAL A 30 0.90 32.13 -13.24
C VAL A 30 2.14 31.24 -13.12
N ALA A 31 2.25 30.49 -12.02
CA ALA A 31 3.29 29.49 -11.85
C ALA A 31 2.77 28.33 -11.00
N VAL A 32 3.31 27.16 -11.27
CA VAL A 32 3.09 25.95 -10.48
C VAL A 32 4.47 25.44 -10.09
N THR A 33 4.68 25.14 -8.81
CA THR A 33 5.92 24.53 -8.33
C THR A 33 5.58 23.38 -7.40
N GLU A 34 6.36 22.30 -7.44
CA GLU A 34 6.22 21.20 -6.50
C GLU A 34 6.54 21.69 -5.09
N ALA A 35 5.66 21.39 -4.14
CA ALA A 35 5.98 21.58 -2.73
C ALA A 35 7.11 20.62 -2.34
N PRO A 36 8.03 21.00 -1.43
CA PRO A 36 9.06 20.08 -0.97
C PRO A 36 8.41 18.82 -0.41
N SER A 37 8.65 17.70 -1.09
CA SER A 37 8.07 16.41 -0.76
C SER A 37 9.15 15.48 -0.25
N THR A 38 8.86 14.77 0.83
CA THR A 38 9.69 13.66 1.28
C THR A 38 9.33 12.42 0.48
N SER A 39 10.30 11.73 -0.11
CA SER A 39 10.03 10.54 -0.92
C SER A 39 10.46 9.25 -0.23
N LEU A 40 9.74 8.17 -0.53
CA LEU A 40 10.02 6.81 -0.09
C LEU A 40 9.97 5.86 -1.29
N ASP A 41 11.08 5.22 -1.59
CA ASP A 41 11.15 4.06 -2.49
C ASP A 41 10.83 2.81 -1.68
N LEU A 42 9.69 2.20 -1.97
CA LEU A 42 9.23 0.98 -1.32
C LEU A 42 9.28 -0.18 -2.32
N THR A 43 9.90 -1.28 -1.92
CA THR A 43 9.82 -2.57 -2.61
C THR A 43 8.94 -3.52 -1.81
N MET A 44 7.90 -4.07 -2.44
CA MET A 44 6.94 -4.98 -1.82
C MET A 44 6.19 -5.83 -2.87
N PHE A 45 5.74 -7.02 -2.48
CA PHE A 45 4.87 -7.89 -3.29
C PHE A 45 3.58 -8.24 -2.52
N ILE A 46 2.48 -8.45 -3.24
CA ILE A 46 1.24 -9.03 -2.70
C ILE A 46 1.21 -10.52 -3.03
N GLU A 47 0.91 -11.37 -2.04
CA GLU A 47 1.00 -12.83 -2.18
C GLU A 47 0.18 -13.36 -3.34
N GLY A 48 -1.10 -13.01 -3.42
CA GLY A 48 -1.96 -13.49 -4.49
C GLY A 48 -1.58 -12.96 -5.87
N PHE A 49 -0.96 -11.78 -5.94
CA PHE A 49 -0.66 -11.12 -7.22
C PHE A 49 0.70 -11.51 -7.79
N TYR A 50 1.58 -12.11 -6.98
CA TYR A 50 2.93 -12.47 -7.38
C TYR A 50 2.96 -13.80 -8.16
N ASP A 51 3.58 -13.77 -9.33
CA ASP A 51 3.84 -14.93 -10.17
C ASP A 51 5.33 -15.29 -10.13
N ALA A 52 5.65 -16.46 -9.57
CA ALA A 52 7.02 -16.95 -9.47
C ALA A 52 7.64 -17.35 -10.82
N GLY A 53 6.83 -17.64 -11.84
CA GLY A 53 7.32 -18.01 -13.16
C GLY A 53 7.95 -16.84 -13.91
N SER A 54 7.39 -15.64 -13.73
CA SER A 54 7.84 -14.39 -14.30
C SER A 54 8.64 -13.53 -13.33
N ASN A 55 8.58 -13.82 -12.02
CA ASN A 55 9.08 -12.95 -10.95
C ASN A 55 8.51 -11.52 -11.09
N MET A 56 7.21 -11.45 -11.37
CA MET A 56 6.44 -10.20 -11.50
C MET A 56 5.15 -10.33 -10.69
N GLN A 57 4.53 -9.19 -10.37
CA GLN A 57 3.18 -9.16 -9.83
C GLN A 57 2.22 -8.38 -10.72
N VAL A 58 0.92 -8.58 -10.51
CA VAL A 58 -0.10 -7.66 -11.01
C VAL A 58 0.09 -6.28 -10.37
N SER A 59 0.16 -5.23 -11.19
CA SER A 59 0.32 -3.85 -10.70
C SER A 59 -0.98 -3.34 -10.08
N ASP A 60 -0.91 -2.73 -8.90
CA ASP A 60 -2.10 -2.22 -8.21
C ASP A 60 -1.77 -1.07 -7.23
N SER A 61 -2.82 -0.37 -6.82
CA SER A 61 -2.75 0.72 -5.86
C SER A 61 -2.56 0.21 -4.42
N VAL A 62 -1.67 0.87 -3.70
CA VAL A 62 -1.44 0.67 -2.27
C VAL A 62 -1.57 2.00 -1.53
N SER A 63 -1.99 1.91 -0.27
CA SER A 63 -1.97 3.03 0.67
C SER A 63 -0.82 2.82 1.63
N VAL A 64 0.02 3.84 1.81
CA VAL A 64 1.17 3.81 2.70
C VAL A 64 1.11 4.94 3.71
N GLU A 65 1.34 4.58 4.96
CA GLU A 65 1.34 5.50 6.10
C GLU A 65 2.73 5.53 6.74
N LEU A 66 3.18 6.73 7.10
CA LEU A 66 4.24 6.93 8.08
C LEU A 66 3.59 7.12 9.44
N ARG A 67 3.95 6.25 10.40
CA ARG A 67 3.46 6.30 11.77
C ARG A 67 4.57 6.65 12.74
N ASN A 68 4.26 7.46 13.75
CA ASN A 68 5.22 7.81 14.80
C ASN A 68 5.80 6.55 15.44
N SER A 69 7.06 6.60 15.90
CA SER A 69 7.74 5.47 16.56
C SER A 69 7.31 5.22 18.00
N ILE A 70 6.45 6.07 18.56
CA ILE A 70 5.99 6.03 19.95
C ILE A 70 4.48 5.81 19.98
N SER A 71 4.02 4.87 20.81
CA SER A 71 2.59 4.62 21.06
C SER A 71 1.87 5.92 21.42
N PRO A 72 0.70 6.24 20.83
CA PRO A 72 -0.19 5.35 20.07
C PRO A 72 0.10 5.27 18.56
N TYR A 73 1.35 5.52 18.12
CA TYR A 73 1.79 5.40 16.73
C TYR A 73 0.92 6.17 15.75
N ALA A 74 0.59 7.41 16.12
CA ALA A 74 -0.26 8.28 15.31
C ALA A 74 0.28 8.43 13.88
N ILE A 75 -0.63 8.51 12.91
CA ILE A 75 -0.28 8.73 11.50
C ILE A 75 0.32 10.13 11.36
N ALA A 76 1.56 10.18 10.91
CA ALA A 76 2.29 11.41 10.60
C ALA A 76 2.13 11.82 9.13
N GLY A 77 2.00 10.84 8.25
CA GLY A 77 1.78 11.05 6.82
C GLY A 77 1.08 9.86 6.20
N GLN A 78 0.31 10.11 5.15
CA GLN A 78 -0.34 9.08 4.35
C GLN A 78 -0.27 9.48 2.88
N THR A 79 -0.05 8.50 2.02
CA THR A 79 -0.08 8.69 0.57
C THR A 79 -0.50 7.38 -0.11
N LYS A 80 -0.81 7.46 -1.40
CA LYS A 80 -1.09 6.30 -2.23
C LYS A 80 -0.08 6.24 -3.38
N GLY A 81 0.05 5.07 -3.97
CA GLY A 81 0.87 4.86 -5.16
C GLY A 81 0.48 3.57 -5.85
N VAL A 82 0.85 3.43 -7.12
CA VAL A 82 0.67 2.19 -7.88
C VAL A 82 2.00 1.44 -7.86
N VAL A 83 1.99 0.22 -7.35
CA VAL A 83 3.16 -0.65 -7.35
C VAL A 83 3.32 -1.24 -8.74
N THR A 84 4.55 -1.19 -9.26
CA THR A 84 4.87 -1.77 -10.56
C THR A 84 4.87 -3.30 -10.50
N SER A 85 4.95 -3.92 -11.67
CA SER A 85 5.11 -5.37 -11.80
C SER A 85 6.36 -5.92 -11.13
N GLU A 86 7.40 -5.10 -10.96
CA GLU A 86 8.64 -5.48 -10.29
C GLU A 86 8.58 -5.28 -8.76
N GLY A 87 7.42 -4.92 -8.22
CA GLY A 87 7.26 -4.70 -6.79
C GLY A 87 7.68 -3.32 -6.29
N MET A 88 7.96 -2.37 -7.18
CA MET A 88 8.49 -1.06 -6.79
C MET A 88 7.39 0.01 -6.78
N VAL A 89 7.43 0.91 -5.80
CA VAL A 89 6.60 2.13 -5.79
C VAL A 89 7.40 3.30 -5.21
N ARG A 90 7.31 4.45 -5.85
CA ARG A 90 7.81 5.71 -5.29
C ARG A 90 6.64 6.52 -4.74
N LEU A 91 6.74 6.81 -3.45
CA LEU A 91 5.69 7.47 -2.68
C LEU A 91 6.17 8.86 -2.30
N TYR A 92 5.28 9.84 -2.38
CA TYR A 92 5.55 11.21 -1.98
C TYR A 92 4.67 11.58 -0.79
N PHE A 93 5.32 12.00 0.27
CA PHE A 93 4.69 12.58 1.45
C PHE A 93 4.90 14.09 1.41
N GLY A 94 3.94 14.84 1.95
CA GLY A 94 4.05 16.28 2.13
C GLY A 94 5.12 16.66 3.15
N ASN A 95 4.85 17.71 3.93
CA ASN A 95 5.79 18.21 4.93
C ASN A 95 5.87 17.28 6.15
N ILE A 96 6.70 16.23 6.05
CA ILE A 96 7.04 15.31 7.12
C ILE A 96 8.34 15.77 7.78
N ALA A 97 8.33 15.90 9.10
CA ALA A 97 9.53 16.22 9.86
C ALA A 97 10.53 15.05 9.81
N SER A 98 11.83 15.35 9.85
CA SER A 98 12.82 14.29 9.99
C SER A 98 12.65 13.57 11.33
N GLY A 99 12.65 12.24 11.32
CA GLY A 99 12.39 11.45 12.51
C GLY A 99 12.27 9.96 12.21
N ASN A 100 12.12 9.16 13.26
CA ASN A 100 11.90 7.72 13.12
C ASN A 100 10.41 7.41 12.98
N TYR A 101 10.05 6.68 11.92
CA TYR A 101 8.66 6.30 11.63
C TYR A 101 8.57 4.83 11.28
N TYR A 102 7.48 4.18 11.71
CA TYR A 102 7.07 2.91 11.10
C TYR A 102 6.43 3.19 9.74
N ILE A 103 6.65 2.29 8.79
CA ILE A 103 5.93 2.28 7.51
C ILE A 103 4.79 1.27 7.65
N THR A 104 3.56 1.66 7.36
CA THR A 104 2.43 0.74 7.23
C THR A 104 2.00 0.69 5.77
N VAL A 105 1.84 -0.50 5.22
CA VAL A 105 1.33 -0.75 3.86
C VAL A 105 -0.03 -1.42 3.96
N SER A 106 -1.00 -0.93 3.18
CA SER A 106 -2.34 -1.49 3.04
C SER A 106 -2.69 -1.63 1.57
N HIS A 107 -3.27 -2.77 1.21
CA HIS A 107 -3.75 -3.11 -0.12
C HIS A 107 -5.17 -3.66 0.00
N ARG A 108 -5.96 -3.59 -1.09
CA ARG A 108 -7.42 -3.81 -1.06
C ARG A 108 -7.87 -5.19 -0.55
N ASN A 109 -7.01 -6.20 -0.63
CA ASN A 109 -7.37 -7.59 -0.35
C ASN A 109 -6.32 -8.31 0.52
N SER A 110 -5.49 -7.54 1.23
CA SER A 110 -4.33 -8.06 1.95
C SER A 110 -4.23 -7.46 3.35
N ILE A 111 -3.54 -8.19 4.24
CA ILE A 111 -3.35 -7.70 5.61
C ILE A 111 -2.51 -6.43 5.61
N SER A 112 -2.85 -5.51 6.50
CA SER A 112 -2.01 -4.33 6.74
C SER A 112 -0.70 -4.74 7.39
N THR A 113 0.43 -4.44 6.75
CA THR A 113 1.77 -4.85 7.18
C THR A 113 2.61 -3.65 7.61
N TRP A 114 3.31 -3.81 8.74
CA TRP A 114 4.18 -2.79 9.31
C TRP A 114 5.65 -3.15 9.09
N SER A 115 6.50 -2.14 8.88
CA SER A 115 7.95 -2.31 8.89
C SER A 115 8.41 -2.93 10.22
N ALA A 116 9.40 -3.81 10.17
CA ALA A 116 9.89 -4.50 11.36
C ALA A 116 10.39 -3.55 12.45
N ASN A 117 10.97 -2.44 12.05
CA ASN A 117 11.44 -1.38 12.94
C ASN A 117 11.00 -0.02 12.40
N SER A 118 11.01 1.00 13.26
CA SER A 118 10.94 2.37 12.77
C SER A 118 12.22 2.71 12.00
N ILE A 119 12.08 3.37 10.86
CA ILE A 119 13.22 3.83 10.05
C ILE A 119 13.34 5.35 10.10
N LEU A 120 14.56 5.86 9.94
CA LEU A 120 14.81 7.28 9.85
C LEU A 120 14.30 7.81 8.50
N ILE A 121 13.33 8.73 8.56
CA ILE A 121 12.86 9.51 7.42
C ILE A 121 13.54 10.88 7.48
N ILE A 122 14.17 11.28 6.39
CA ILE A 122 14.76 12.61 6.21
C ILE A 122 13.80 13.47 5.41
N SER A 123 13.38 14.60 6.01
CA SER A 123 12.50 15.57 5.36
C SER A 123 13.10 16.10 4.06
N GLY A 124 12.31 16.04 2.98
CA GLY A 124 12.74 16.44 1.63
C GLY A 124 13.80 15.53 0.99
N GLY A 125 14.17 14.44 1.67
CA GLY A 125 15.10 13.43 1.16
C GLY A 125 14.41 12.27 0.46
N LEU A 126 15.23 11.46 -0.22
CA LEU A 126 14.86 10.15 -0.71
C LEU A 126 15.19 9.09 0.35
N ASN A 127 14.16 8.38 0.80
CA ASN A 127 14.26 7.30 1.77
C ASN A 127 13.90 5.98 1.07
N SER A 128 14.27 4.84 1.64
CA SER A 128 13.92 3.54 1.04
C SER A 128 13.61 2.47 2.08
N TYR A 129 12.76 1.52 1.70
CA TYR A 129 12.45 0.33 2.49
C TYR A 129 12.10 -0.85 1.58
N ASP A 130 12.57 -2.04 1.92
CA ASP A 130 12.35 -3.25 1.11
C ASP A 130 11.76 -4.37 1.97
N LEU A 131 10.48 -4.65 1.76
CA LEU A 131 9.74 -5.73 2.43
C LEU A 131 10.02 -7.10 1.80
N SER A 132 10.60 -7.17 0.61
CA SER A 132 10.66 -8.42 -0.18
C SER A 132 11.83 -9.34 0.15
N THR A 133 12.78 -8.88 0.96
CA THR A 133 14.06 -9.58 1.18
C THR A 133 13.99 -10.69 2.23
N ALA A 134 13.17 -10.53 3.26
CA ALA A 134 13.01 -11.48 4.36
C ALA A 134 11.68 -11.25 5.08
N ASN A 135 11.13 -12.28 5.71
CA ASN A 135 9.96 -12.10 6.57
C ASN A 135 10.23 -11.15 7.75
N THR A 136 11.47 -11.09 8.23
CA THR A 136 11.94 -10.17 9.28
C THR A 136 11.93 -8.70 8.87
N GLN A 137 11.55 -8.35 7.63
CA GLN A 137 11.28 -6.98 7.22
C GLN A 137 9.89 -6.50 7.65
N ALA A 138 9.00 -7.40 8.06
CA ALA A 138 7.75 -7.02 8.69
C ALA A 138 7.80 -7.22 10.20
N TYR A 139 7.05 -6.36 10.92
CA TYR A 139 6.88 -6.52 12.35
C TYR A 139 6.25 -7.89 12.66
N GLY A 140 6.82 -8.61 13.62
CA GLY A 140 6.36 -9.97 13.96
C GLY A 140 6.62 -11.03 12.89
N ASN A 141 7.51 -10.78 11.92
CA ASN A 141 7.78 -11.68 10.79
C ASN A 141 6.56 -11.92 9.87
N ASN A 142 5.69 -10.92 9.74
CA ASN A 142 4.38 -11.04 9.12
C ASN A 142 4.38 -10.95 7.57
N LEU A 143 5.21 -11.77 6.92
CA LEU A 143 5.27 -11.91 5.46
C LEU A 143 5.41 -13.39 5.09
N THR A 144 4.79 -13.76 3.97
CA THR A 144 4.88 -15.10 3.38
C THR A 144 6.04 -15.17 2.40
N ARG A 145 6.66 -16.35 2.25
CA ARG A 145 7.67 -16.57 1.20
C ARG A 145 6.98 -17.09 -0.05
N VAL A 146 7.02 -16.31 -1.12
CA VAL A 146 6.33 -16.62 -2.39
C VAL A 146 7.26 -17.20 -3.45
N ASP A 147 8.57 -17.10 -3.27
CA ASP A 147 9.56 -17.63 -4.21
C ASP A 147 10.85 -18.08 -3.50
N LEU A 148 11.51 -19.08 -4.09
CA LEU A 148 12.79 -19.61 -3.66
C LEU A 148 13.96 -19.06 -4.48
N SER A 149 13.73 -18.66 -5.74
CA SER A 149 14.81 -18.21 -6.63
C SER A 149 14.28 -17.26 -7.73
N PRO A 150 14.43 -15.94 -7.57
CA PRO A 150 15.05 -15.28 -6.43
C PRO A 150 14.20 -15.43 -5.16
N VAL A 151 14.81 -15.38 -3.98
CA VAL A 151 14.02 -15.38 -2.74
C VAL A 151 13.15 -14.12 -2.72
N ARG A 152 11.85 -14.32 -2.51
CA ARG A 152 10.85 -13.24 -2.42
C ARG A 152 9.91 -13.49 -1.25
N PHE A 153 9.62 -12.40 -0.56
CA PHE A 153 8.58 -12.33 0.45
C PHE A 153 7.49 -11.34 0.03
N ALA A 154 6.26 -11.65 0.40
CA ALA A 154 5.08 -10.88 0.06
C ALA A 154 4.17 -10.68 1.28
N ILE A 155 3.34 -9.64 1.21
CA ILE A 155 2.27 -9.38 2.17
C ILE A 155 1.19 -10.43 1.95
N TYR A 156 0.72 -11.06 3.03
CA TYR A 156 -0.35 -12.06 2.96
C TYR A 156 -1.65 -11.45 2.40
N SER A 157 -2.26 -12.18 1.47
CA SER A 157 -3.58 -11.83 0.93
C SER A 157 -4.71 -12.46 1.76
N GLY A 158 -5.95 -12.08 1.49
CA GLY A 158 -7.14 -12.72 2.05
C GLY A 158 -7.93 -11.90 3.06
N ASP A 159 -7.43 -10.75 3.54
CA ASP A 159 -8.19 -9.85 4.40
C ASP A 159 -9.04 -8.92 3.51
N GLU A 160 -10.20 -9.43 3.08
CA GLU A 160 -11.09 -8.76 2.13
C GLU A 160 -11.83 -7.61 2.80
N ASN A 161 -12.32 -7.86 4.02
CA ASN A 161 -13.12 -6.89 4.76
C ASN A 161 -12.25 -5.86 5.53
N GLN A 162 -10.92 -5.98 5.46
CA GLN A 162 -9.93 -5.07 6.05
C GLN A 162 -10.05 -4.96 7.57
N ASN A 163 -10.44 -6.05 8.25
CA ASN A 163 -10.56 -6.09 9.71
C ASN A 163 -9.23 -6.43 10.42
N GLY A 164 -8.19 -6.78 9.66
CA GLY A 164 -6.88 -7.14 10.17
C GLY A 164 -6.72 -8.62 10.53
N ILE A 165 -7.66 -9.49 10.14
CA ILE A 165 -7.63 -10.93 10.38
C ILE A 165 -8.17 -11.61 9.12
N VAL A 166 -7.47 -12.62 8.61
CA VAL A 166 -8.00 -13.48 7.56
C VAL A 166 -8.77 -14.60 8.24
N ASP A 167 -10.10 -14.62 8.08
CA ASP A 167 -10.94 -15.64 8.70
C ASP A 167 -12.06 -16.17 7.79
N LEU A 168 -12.99 -16.94 8.39
CA LEU A 168 -14.09 -17.55 7.64
C LEU A 168 -15.00 -16.50 6.97
N SER A 169 -15.11 -15.30 7.52
CA SER A 169 -15.92 -14.24 6.92
C SER A 169 -15.34 -13.79 5.57
N ASP A 170 -14.02 -13.66 5.47
CA ASP A 170 -13.36 -13.34 4.20
C ASP A 170 -13.53 -14.48 3.19
N VAL A 171 -13.35 -15.73 3.63
CA VAL A 171 -13.56 -16.91 2.78
C VAL A 171 -15.00 -16.96 2.23
N VAL A 172 -15.99 -16.63 3.06
CA VAL A 172 -17.40 -16.58 2.65
C VAL A 172 -17.64 -15.44 1.65
N ASN A 173 -17.04 -14.26 1.85
CA ASN A 173 -17.17 -13.15 0.92
C ASN A 173 -16.61 -13.50 -0.47
N VAL A 174 -15.40 -14.06 -0.51
CA VAL A 174 -14.78 -14.54 -1.77
C VAL A 174 -15.61 -15.65 -2.39
N SER A 175 -16.10 -16.61 -1.60
CA SER A 175 -16.93 -17.72 -2.11
C SER A 175 -18.24 -17.25 -2.73
N ASN A 176 -18.93 -16.28 -2.11
CA ASN A 176 -20.16 -15.71 -2.65
C ASN A 176 -19.90 -14.95 -3.96
N ALA A 177 -18.80 -14.22 -4.04
CA ALA A 177 -18.39 -13.51 -5.24
C ALA A 177 -18.01 -14.48 -6.37
N ALA A 178 -17.32 -15.59 -6.07
CA ALA A 178 -17.01 -16.66 -7.01
C ALA A 178 -18.26 -17.37 -7.53
N GLY A 179 -19.20 -17.69 -6.64
CA GLY A 179 -20.50 -18.28 -7.02
C GLY A 179 -21.36 -17.37 -7.88
N SER A 180 -21.11 -16.07 -7.84
CA SER A 180 -21.76 -15.05 -8.67
C SER A 180 -20.97 -14.70 -9.94
N PHE A 181 -19.82 -15.34 -10.18
CA PHE A 181 -18.89 -15.04 -11.28
C PHE A 181 -18.55 -13.54 -11.35
N THR A 182 -18.23 -12.96 -10.19
CA THR A 182 -17.88 -11.54 -10.09
C THR A 182 -16.62 -11.26 -10.89
N THR A 183 -16.57 -10.14 -11.61
CA THR A 183 -15.43 -9.75 -12.44
C THR A 183 -15.08 -8.28 -12.24
N GLY A 184 -13.87 -7.91 -12.63
CA GLY A 184 -13.36 -6.55 -12.58
C GLY A 184 -12.56 -6.25 -11.31
N TYR A 185 -12.40 -4.96 -11.03
CA TYR A 185 -11.60 -4.49 -9.89
C TYR A 185 -12.38 -4.58 -8.58
N VAL A 186 -12.39 -5.76 -7.95
CA VAL A 186 -13.08 -6.03 -6.69
C VAL A 186 -12.12 -6.53 -5.60
N PRO A 187 -12.37 -6.29 -4.30
CA PRO A 187 -11.53 -6.81 -3.21
C PRO A 187 -11.49 -8.33 -3.12
N THR A 188 -12.52 -9.01 -3.61
CA THR A 188 -12.63 -10.48 -3.61
C THR A 188 -11.76 -11.16 -4.68
N ASP A 189 -11.23 -10.40 -5.64
CA ASP A 189 -10.23 -10.86 -6.61
C ASP A 189 -8.85 -10.82 -5.93
N MET A 190 -8.42 -11.97 -5.43
CA MET A 190 -7.23 -12.16 -4.60
C MET A 190 -5.97 -12.31 -5.43
N ASN A 191 -6.09 -12.79 -6.68
CA ASN A 191 -4.95 -13.00 -7.57
C ASN A 191 -4.73 -11.86 -8.60
N GLY A 192 -5.73 -10.98 -8.77
CA GLY A 192 -5.66 -9.82 -9.66
C GLY A 192 -5.90 -10.14 -11.13
N ASP A 193 -6.44 -11.30 -11.48
CA ASP A 193 -6.72 -11.71 -12.86
C ASP A 193 -8.03 -11.14 -13.42
N GLY A 194 -8.82 -10.48 -12.57
CA GLY A 194 -10.07 -9.81 -12.92
C GLY A 194 -11.30 -10.72 -12.91
N VAL A 195 -11.19 -11.97 -12.44
CA VAL A 195 -12.29 -12.93 -12.28
C VAL A 195 -12.21 -13.57 -10.90
N VAL A 196 -13.28 -13.46 -10.12
CA VAL A 196 -13.33 -14.13 -8.82
C VAL A 196 -13.70 -15.60 -9.02
N ASP A 197 -12.81 -16.51 -8.67
CA ASP A 197 -13.01 -17.94 -8.83
C ASP A 197 -12.41 -18.81 -7.69
N LEU A 198 -12.22 -20.10 -7.95
CA LEU A 198 -11.71 -21.04 -6.96
C LEU A 198 -10.26 -20.71 -6.55
N SER A 199 -9.46 -20.12 -7.43
CA SER A 199 -8.06 -19.77 -7.14
C SER A 199 -7.98 -18.70 -6.05
N ASP A 200 -8.89 -17.73 -6.04
CA ASP A 200 -8.98 -16.72 -4.98
C ASP A 200 -9.38 -17.33 -3.65
N MET A 201 -10.37 -18.23 -3.68
CA MET A 201 -10.81 -18.94 -2.49
C MET A 201 -9.67 -19.75 -1.85
N VAL A 202 -8.80 -20.37 -2.67
CA VAL A 202 -7.65 -21.13 -2.17
C VAL A 202 -6.70 -20.22 -1.40
N ILE A 203 -6.37 -19.03 -1.92
CA ILE A 203 -5.51 -18.05 -1.25
C ILE A 203 -6.10 -17.67 0.11
N THR A 204 -7.34 -17.20 0.15
CA THR A 204 -8.00 -16.77 1.40
C THR A 204 -8.13 -17.93 2.39
N SER A 205 -8.50 -19.13 1.93
CA SER A 205 -8.70 -20.30 2.79
C SER A 205 -7.40 -20.82 3.43
N ASN A 206 -6.27 -20.76 2.71
CA ASN A 206 -4.96 -21.15 3.23
C ASN A 206 -4.53 -20.19 4.35
N ASN A 207 -4.70 -18.89 4.14
CA ASN A 207 -4.33 -17.87 5.12
C ASN A 207 -5.28 -17.83 6.32
N ALA A 208 -6.58 -18.08 6.11
CA ALA A 208 -7.53 -18.27 7.21
C ALA A 208 -7.14 -19.49 8.08
N SER A 209 -6.78 -20.60 7.45
CA SER A 209 -6.35 -21.82 8.15
C SER A 209 -5.01 -21.64 8.89
N ALA A 210 -4.17 -20.73 8.42
CA ALA A 210 -2.92 -20.34 9.06
C ALA A 210 -3.08 -19.25 10.13
N PHE A 211 -4.32 -18.79 10.40
CA PHE A 211 -4.64 -17.73 11.37
C PHE A 211 -3.87 -16.43 11.10
N ILE A 212 -3.70 -16.10 9.82
CA ILE A 212 -2.99 -14.89 9.43
C ILE A 212 -3.75 -13.66 9.93
N SER A 213 -3.02 -12.75 10.56
CA SER A 213 -3.56 -11.52 11.11
C SER A 213 -2.52 -10.40 11.07
N LYS A 214 -3.00 -9.18 11.16
CA LYS A 214 -2.19 -7.97 11.32
C LYS A 214 -1.45 -8.03 12.65
N ILE A 215 -0.14 -7.77 12.59
CA ILE A 215 0.71 -7.61 13.77
C ILE A 215 1.20 -6.15 13.83
N VAL A 216 1.08 -5.52 14.99
CA VAL A 216 1.47 -4.13 15.23
C VAL A 216 2.51 -4.01 16.36
N PRO A 217 3.33 -2.95 16.38
CA PRO A 217 4.24 -2.63 17.47
C PRO A 217 3.59 -2.37 18.83
#